data_AF-A0A1Y5N5N2-F1
#
_entry.id   AF-A0A1Y5N5N2-F1
#
_cell.length_a   1.000
_cell.length_b   1.000
_cell.length_c   1.000
_cell.angle_alpha   90.00
_cell.angle_beta   90.00
_cell.angle_gamma   90.00
#
_symmetry.space_group_name_H-M   'P 1'
#
loop_
_entity.id
_entity.type
_entity.pdbx_description
1 polymer ?
#
loop_
_entity_poly.entity_id
_entity_poly.type
_entity_poly.pdbx_seq_one_letter_code
_entity_poly.pdbx_strand_id
1 'polypeptide(L)'
;MTLEEKIEVIKAFSEGKPIEVYNEDEDVWETKIYDYWNFEEGKYRKKPEAAAKFKAGDVLLAKKDEHQANPTRFEVTDIKLGHYCFKDHLGAPIIDVDKNYINERDVLWFFEGKTIYGDKWSILCDLSRQRIPNMEELYKRQSDAIVWQPIYSIGFKLKEN
;
A
#
# COMPACT_ATOMS: atom_id res chain seq x y z
N MET A 1 22.19 23.94 4.47
CA MET A 1 22.62 22.59 4.89
C MET A 1 23.83 22.72 5.80
N THR A 2 23.92 21.93 6.87
CA THR A 2 25.11 21.82 7.73
C THR A 2 26.24 21.06 7.02
N LEU A 3 27.44 21.05 7.60
CA LEU A 3 28.56 20.29 7.05
C LEU A 3 28.27 18.78 7.10
N GLU A 4 27.65 18.30 8.17
CA GLU A 4 27.25 16.91 8.36
C GLU A 4 26.24 16.48 7.28
N GLU A 5 25.21 17.30 7.01
CA GLU A 5 24.21 17.04 5.97
C GLU A 5 24.84 16.96 4.57
N LYS A 6 25.81 17.83 4.27
CA LYS A 6 26.56 17.78 3.00
C LYS A 6 27.31 16.46 2.85
N ILE A 7 28.03 16.04 3.89
CA ILE A 7 28.78 14.78 3.89
C ILE A 7 27.84 13.58 3.69
N GLU A 8 26.69 13.57 4.38
CA GLU A 8 25.72 12.49 4.24
C GLU A 8 25.12 12.39 2.84
N VAL A 9 24.82 13.52 2.19
CA VAL A 9 24.31 13.55 0.81
C VAL A 9 25.36 13.03 -0.17
N ILE A 10 26.61 13.49 -0.06
CA ILE A 10 27.71 13.04 -0.93
C ILE A 10 27.96 11.54 -0.73
N LYS A 11 27.99 11.08 0.52
CA LYS A 11 28.18 9.66 0.83
C LYS A 11 27.06 8.82 0.23
N ALA A 12 25.80 9.22 0.41
CA ALA A 12 24.66 8.53 -0.17
C ALA A 12 24.71 8.50 -1.71
N PHE A 13 25.12 9.60 -2.35
CA PHE A 13 25.33 9.64 -3.80
C PHE A 13 26.43 8.66 -4.24
N SER A 14 27.56 8.63 -3.53
CA SER A 14 28.67 7.70 -3.81
C SER A 14 28.29 6.22 -3.63
N GLU A 15 27.33 5.94 -2.75
CA GLU A 15 26.74 4.61 -2.53
C GLU A 15 25.65 4.27 -3.58
N GLY A 16 25.38 5.14 -4.55
CA GLY A 16 24.36 4.95 -5.58
C GLY A 16 22.92 5.17 -5.09
N LYS A 17 22.72 5.80 -3.92
CA LYS A 17 21.38 6.13 -3.42
C LYS A 17 20.79 7.33 -4.17
N PRO A 18 19.47 7.37 -4.41
CA PRO A 18 18.84 8.48 -5.10
C PRO A 18 18.93 9.76 -4.27
N ILE A 19 19.58 10.77 -4.84
CA ILE A 19 19.63 12.14 -4.30
C ILE A 19 18.73 13.02 -5.17
N GLU A 20 18.08 13.99 -4.54
CA GLU A 20 17.33 15.02 -5.24
C GLU A 20 18.02 16.38 -5.11
N VAL A 21 17.95 17.17 -6.16
CA VAL A 21 18.30 18.59 -6.20
C VAL A 21 17.01 19.39 -6.43
N TYR A 22 16.86 20.50 -5.73
CA TYR A 22 15.70 21.36 -5.90
C TYR A 22 15.94 22.32 -7.07
N ASN A 23 15.01 22.34 -8.01
CA ASN A 23 14.94 23.32 -9.09
C ASN A 23 14.03 24.47 -8.65
N GLU A 24 14.60 25.67 -8.48
CA GLU A 24 13.85 26.85 -8.01
C GLU A 24 12.93 27.44 -9.09
N ASP A 25 13.27 27.30 -10.38
CA ASP A 25 12.48 27.82 -11.49
C ASP A 25 11.17 27.03 -11.67
N GLU A 26 11.24 25.73 -11.44
CA GLU A 26 10.09 24.81 -11.59
C GLU A 26 9.41 24.47 -10.26
N ASP A 27 9.96 24.90 -9.12
CA ASP A 27 9.49 24.56 -7.76
C ASP A 27 9.34 23.04 -7.53
N VAL A 28 10.30 22.25 -8.04
CA VAL A 28 10.28 20.78 -7.94
C VAL A 28 11.61 20.20 -7.49
N TRP A 29 11.55 18.99 -6.92
CA TRP A 29 12.73 18.18 -6.64
C TRP A 29 13.01 17.24 -7.80
N GLU A 30 14.20 17.34 -8.37
CA GLU A 30 14.66 16.53 -9.49
C GLU A 30 15.71 15.52 -9.06
N THR A 31 15.83 14.42 -9.79
CA THR A 31 16.88 13.44 -9.50
C THR A 31 18.25 14.02 -9.85
N LYS A 32 19.17 13.97 -8.89
CA LYS A 32 20.56 14.36 -9.09
C LYS A 32 21.29 13.29 -9.90
N ILE A 33 21.73 13.65 -11.10
CA ILE A 33 22.41 12.73 -12.04
C ILE A 33 23.92 12.99 -12.10
N TYR A 34 24.31 14.27 -12.13
CA TYR A 34 25.72 14.66 -12.32
C TYR A 34 26.44 14.90 -10.99
N ASP A 35 27.69 14.45 -10.90
CA ASP A 35 28.60 14.70 -9.77
C ASP A 35 29.18 16.13 -9.81
N TYR A 36 28.28 17.11 -9.74
CA TYR A 36 28.59 18.54 -9.68
C TYR A 36 27.79 19.15 -8.53
N TRP A 37 28.46 19.71 -7.53
CA TRP A 37 27.80 20.18 -6.32
C TRP A 37 28.05 21.67 -6.12
N ASN A 38 26.97 22.43 -6.11
CA ASN A 38 26.95 23.82 -5.62
C ASN A 38 26.15 23.82 -4.31
N PHE A 39 26.82 23.69 -3.17
CA PHE A 39 26.20 23.72 -1.83
C PHE A 39 25.99 25.12 -1.27
N GLU A 40 26.43 26.17 -1.97
CA GLU A 40 26.17 27.56 -1.59
C GLU A 40 24.77 27.98 -2.01
N GLU A 41 24.38 27.64 -3.25
CA GLU A 41 23.07 28.02 -3.81
C GLU A 41 22.11 26.83 -3.92
N GLY A 42 22.63 25.62 -4.19
CA GLY A 42 21.80 24.44 -4.40
C GLY A 42 21.27 23.83 -3.11
N LYS A 43 20.01 23.39 -3.14
CA LYS A 43 19.41 22.56 -2.08
C LYS A 43 19.41 21.11 -2.53
N TYR A 44 19.97 20.24 -1.69
CA TYR A 44 20.03 18.81 -1.93
C TYR A 44 19.39 18.05 -0.78
N ARG A 45 18.82 16.91 -1.09
CA ARG A 45 18.37 15.96 -0.08
C ARG A 45 18.54 14.54 -0.59
N LYS A 46 18.69 13.59 0.34
CA LYS A 46 18.39 12.19 0.00
C LYS A 46 16.93 12.17 -0.43
N LYS A 47 16.62 11.52 -1.55
CA LYS A 47 15.23 11.35 -1.97
C LYS A 47 14.47 10.82 -0.75
N PRO A 48 13.48 11.57 -0.22
CA PRO A 48 12.75 11.12 0.94
C PRO A 48 12.22 9.74 0.62
N GLU A 49 12.51 8.76 1.48
CA GLU A 49 11.77 7.52 1.44
C GLU A 49 10.31 7.95 1.66
N ALA A 50 9.51 7.89 0.60
CA ALA A 50 8.08 8.10 0.73
C ALA A 50 7.64 7.13 1.83
N ALA A 51 7.19 7.68 2.97
CA ALA A 51 6.77 6.87 4.09
C ALA A 51 5.65 5.98 3.57
N ALA A 52 5.98 4.70 3.39
CA ALA A 52 5.10 3.77 2.72
C ALA A 52 3.78 3.70 3.49
N LYS A 53 2.68 3.96 2.80
CA LYS A 53 1.33 3.88 3.38
C LYS A 53 1.00 2.48 3.91
N PHE A 54 1.51 1.45 3.25
CA PHE A 54 1.24 0.04 3.56
C PHE A 54 2.50 -0.63 4.13
N LYS A 55 2.33 -1.83 4.70
CA LYS A 55 3.40 -2.61 5.31
C LYS A 55 3.42 -4.06 4.81
N ALA A 56 4.52 -4.77 5.06
CA ALA A 56 4.61 -6.21 4.82
C ALA A 56 3.46 -6.95 5.54
N GLY A 57 2.85 -7.90 4.84
CA GLY A 57 1.65 -8.64 5.26
C GLY A 57 0.32 -7.98 4.86
N ASP A 58 0.31 -6.72 4.42
CA ASP A 58 -0.89 -6.12 3.86
C ASP A 58 -1.24 -6.74 2.50
N VAL A 59 -2.54 -6.89 2.25
CA VAL A 59 -3.07 -7.30 0.94
C VAL A 59 -3.76 -6.12 0.30
N LEU A 60 -3.28 -5.75 -0.88
CA LEU A 60 -3.72 -4.58 -1.61
C LEU A 60 -4.60 -4.95 -2.81
N LEU A 61 -5.50 -4.04 -3.14
CA LEU A 61 -6.35 -4.08 -4.33
C LEU A 61 -6.11 -2.83 -5.15
N ALA A 62 -6.14 -2.94 -6.47
CA ALA A 62 -6.15 -1.76 -7.33
C ALA A 62 -7.53 -1.08 -7.23
N LYS A 63 -7.57 0.22 -6.94
CA LYS A 63 -8.84 0.97 -6.79
C LYS A 63 -9.72 0.89 -8.05
N LYS A 64 -9.11 0.81 -9.23
CA LYS A 64 -9.79 0.67 -10.52
C LYS A 64 -10.55 -0.66 -10.69
N ASP A 65 -10.25 -1.65 -9.85
CA ASP A 65 -10.91 -2.96 -9.88
C ASP A 65 -12.19 -2.99 -9.03
N GLU A 66 -12.64 -1.82 -8.56
CA GLU A 66 -13.95 -1.68 -7.91
C GLU A 66 -15.05 -2.30 -8.78
N HIS A 67 -15.95 -3.06 -8.17
CA HIS A 67 -17.02 -3.82 -8.83
C HIS A 67 -16.57 -4.96 -9.78
N GLN A 68 -15.27 -5.16 -9.99
CA GLN A 68 -14.80 -6.29 -10.79
C GLN A 68 -14.89 -7.59 -9.98
N ALA A 69 -15.38 -8.65 -10.63
CA ALA A 69 -15.38 -9.99 -10.06
C ALA A 69 -13.95 -10.52 -9.92
N ASN A 70 -13.64 -11.15 -8.79
CA ASN A 70 -12.32 -11.73 -8.48
C ASN A 70 -11.17 -10.74 -8.72
N PRO A 71 -11.18 -9.57 -8.04
CA PRO A 71 -10.14 -8.57 -8.20
C PRO A 71 -8.77 -9.14 -7.80
N THR A 72 -7.71 -8.66 -8.45
CA THR A 72 -6.35 -9.15 -8.13
C THR A 72 -5.94 -8.65 -6.76
N ARG A 73 -5.40 -9.56 -5.93
CA ARG A 73 -4.97 -9.31 -4.56
C ARG A 73 -3.45 -9.36 -4.49
N PHE A 74 -2.82 -8.25 -4.15
CA PHE A 74 -1.37 -8.09 -4.10
C PHE A 74 -0.87 -8.13 -2.65
N GLU A 75 -0.29 -9.25 -2.23
CA GLU A 75 0.29 -9.41 -0.89
C GLU A 75 1.66 -8.72 -0.83
N VAL A 76 1.81 -7.69 0.01
CA VAL A 76 3.08 -7.00 0.24
C VAL A 76 3.99 -7.89 1.07
N THR A 77 5.16 -8.22 0.53
CA THR A 77 6.16 -9.06 1.20
C THR A 77 7.23 -8.22 1.89
N ASP A 78 7.62 -7.10 1.29
CA ASP A 78 8.67 -6.23 1.80
C ASP A 78 8.60 -4.84 1.13
N ILE A 79 9.38 -3.89 1.63
CA ILE A 79 9.51 -2.53 1.09
C ILE A 79 10.99 -2.21 0.99
N LYS A 80 11.51 -2.08 -0.23
CA LYS A 80 12.94 -1.86 -0.47
C LYS A 80 13.15 -0.82 -1.55
N LEU A 81 14.14 0.06 -1.32
CA LEU A 81 14.62 1.00 -2.33
C LEU A 81 13.48 1.82 -2.98
N GLY A 82 12.51 2.26 -2.16
CA GLY A 82 11.37 3.05 -2.65
C GLY A 82 10.30 2.27 -3.42
N HIS A 83 10.29 0.94 -3.34
CA HIS A 83 9.33 0.06 -4.00
C HIS A 83 8.67 -0.90 -3.01
N TYR A 84 7.41 -1.23 -3.26
CA TYR A 84 6.76 -2.40 -2.67
C TYR A 84 7.16 -3.66 -3.41
N CYS A 85 7.49 -4.72 -2.67
CA CYS A 85 7.69 -6.05 -3.19
C CYS A 85 6.42 -6.87 -2.96
N PHE A 86 5.92 -7.54 -4.00
CA PHE A 86 4.71 -8.34 -3.92
C PHE A 86 5.00 -9.83 -4.07
N LYS A 87 4.19 -10.66 -3.44
CA LYS A 87 4.24 -12.11 -3.64
C LYS A 87 3.74 -12.42 -5.05
N ASP A 88 4.54 -13.13 -5.83
CA ASP A 88 4.22 -13.56 -7.21
C ASP A 88 3.98 -12.43 -8.25
N HIS A 89 4.29 -11.18 -7.90
CA HIS A 89 4.14 -10.02 -8.80
C HIS A 89 5.40 -9.15 -8.81
N LEU A 90 5.58 -8.41 -9.92
CA LEU A 90 6.66 -7.42 -10.01
C LEU A 90 6.46 -6.32 -8.98
N GLY A 91 7.56 -5.89 -8.36
CA GLY A 91 7.53 -4.75 -7.44
C GLY A 91 7.14 -3.46 -8.15
N ALA A 92 6.56 -2.52 -7.40
CA ALA A 92 6.09 -1.25 -7.95
C ALA A 92 6.52 -0.07 -7.05
N PRO A 93 6.73 1.14 -7.63
CA PRO A 93 7.14 2.32 -6.86
C PRO A 93 6.11 2.68 -5.78
N ILE A 94 6.58 3.11 -4.61
CA ILE A 94 5.71 3.48 -3.48
C ILE A 94 4.68 4.55 -3.90
N ILE A 95 5.10 5.55 -4.66
CA ILE A 95 4.22 6.65 -5.09
C ILE A 95 3.03 6.17 -5.92
N ASP A 96 3.24 5.19 -6.79
CA ASP A 96 2.20 4.63 -7.65
C ASP A 96 1.26 3.74 -6.85
N VAL A 97 1.81 2.94 -5.93
CA VAL A 97 1.03 2.03 -5.10
C VAL A 97 0.16 2.82 -4.12
N ASP A 98 0.72 3.77 -3.40
CA ASP A 98 -0.01 4.57 -2.39
C ASP A 98 -1.16 5.37 -3.02
N LYS A 99 -0.99 5.83 -4.26
CA LYS A 99 -2.01 6.54 -5.02
C LYS A 99 -3.12 5.61 -5.52
N ASN A 100 -2.75 4.50 -6.14
CA ASN A 100 -3.69 3.70 -6.94
C ASN A 100 -4.25 2.47 -6.22
N TYR A 101 -3.70 2.10 -5.06
CA TYR A 101 -4.10 0.91 -4.33
C TYR A 101 -4.73 1.24 -2.98
N ILE A 102 -5.47 0.27 -2.45
CA ILE A 102 -6.13 0.31 -1.15
C ILE A 102 -5.97 -1.04 -0.45
N ASN A 103 -5.89 -1.04 0.88
CA ASN A 103 -5.85 -2.27 1.65
C ASN A 103 -7.22 -2.96 1.57
N GLU A 104 -7.25 -4.28 1.37
CA GLU A 104 -8.51 -5.04 1.27
C GLU A 104 -9.37 -4.96 2.53
N ARG A 105 -8.77 -4.62 3.67
CA ARG A 105 -9.46 -4.46 4.95
C ARG A 105 -10.19 -3.11 5.04
N ASP A 106 -9.87 -2.16 4.17
CA ASP A 106 -10.46 -0.82 4.15
C ASP A 106 -11.62 -0.67 3.15
N VAL A 107 -11.89 -1.70 2.33
CA VAL A 107 -13.00 -1.71 1.37
C VAL A 107 -14.20 -2.50 1.88
N LEU A 108 -15.34 -2.34 1.19
CA LEU A 108 -16.59 -2.99 1.52
C LEU A 108 -16.79 -4.26 0.67
N TRP A 109 -17.00 -5.38 1.35
CA TRP A 109 -17.20 -6.72 0.77
C TRP A 109 -18.56 -7.30 1.16
N PHE A 110 -19.11 -8.17 0.32
CA PHE A 110 -20.08 -9.15 0.78
C PHE A 110 -19.38 -10.32 1.45
N PHE A 111 -20.05 -10.99 2.38
CA PHE A 111 -19.49 -12.12 3.11
C PHE A 111 -20.41 -13.32 3.04
N GLU A 112 -19.80 -14.49 2.99
CA GLU A 112 -20.47 -15.76 3.23
C GLU A 112 -19.86 -16.43 4.45
N GLY A 113 -20.62 -17.32 5.06
CA GLY A 113 -20.12 -18.14 6.14
C GLY A 113 -20.96 -19.37 6.37
N LYS A 114 -20.45 -20.23 7.24
CA LYS A 114 -21.14 -21.41 7.75
C LYS A 114 -20.84 -21.59 9.23
N THR A 115 -21.74 -22.27 9.92
CA THR A 115 -21.47 -22.72 11.29
C THR A 115 -20.55 -23.94 11.25
N ILE A 116 -19.77 -24.19 12.31
CA ILE A 116 -18.93 -25.40 12.37
C ILE A 116 -19.75 -26.70 12.46
N TYR A 117 -21.04 -26.61 12.80
CA TYR A 117 -21.93 -27.75 12.96
C TYR A 117 -22.70 -28.11 11.68
N GLY A 118 -22.58 -27.32 10.62
CA GLY A 118 -23.33 -27.54 9.38
C GLY A 118 -22.52 -27.18 8.14
N ASP A 119 -22.80 -27.86 7.03
CA ASP A 119 -22.06 -27.66 5.77
C ASP A 119 -22.71 -26.65 4.83
N LYS A 120 -23.83 -26.05 5.23
CA LYS A 120 -24.51 -25.05 4.42
C LYS A 120 -23.82 -23.69 4.55
N TRP A 121 -23.30 -23.19 3.42
CA TRP A 121 -22.85 -21.80 3.29
C TRP A 121 -24.04 -20.88 3.04
N SER A 122 -24.00 -19.69 3.62
CA SER A 122 -25.03 -18.66 3.42
C SER A 122 -24.39 -17.28 3.42
N ILE A 123 -25.01 -16.37 2.68
CA ILE A 123 -24.63 -14.95 2.70
C ILE A 123 -24.91 -14.40 4.09
N LEU A 124 -23.95 -13.66 4.63
CA LEU A 124 -24.03 -13.03 5.95
C LEU A 124 -24.48 -11.57 5.82
N CYS A 125 -24.81 -10.97 6.97
CA CYS A 125 -25.08 -9.53 7.11
C CYS A 125 -26.19 -9.01 6.19
N ASP A 126 -27.22 -9.81 5.93
CA ASP A 126 -28.42 -9.44 5.16
C ASP A 126 -28.13 -8.77 3.81
N LEU A 127 -27.15 -9.28 3.06
CA LEU A 127 -26.73 -8.69 1.77
C LEU A 127 -26.26 -7.22 1.91
N SER A 128 -25.76 -6.82 3.07
CA SER A 128 -25.02 -5.58 3.24
C SER A 128 -23.52 -5.81 3.05
N ARG A 129 -22.82 -4.80 2.52
CA ARG A 129 -21.36 -4.85 2.43
C ARG A 129 -20.74 -4.34 3.72
N GLN A 130 -19.71 -5.02 4.21
CA GLN A 130 -18.98 -4.70 5.43
C GLN A 130 -17.47 -4.67 5.17
N ARG A 131 -16.70 -4.12 6.11
CA ARG A 131 -15.23 -4.29 6.10
C ARG A 131 -14.84 -5.56 6.84
N ILE A 132 -13.69 -6.13 6.50
CA ILE A 132 -13.13 -7.30 7.20
C ILE A 132 -13.02 -7.06 8.73
N PRO A 133 -12.53 -5.90 9.24
CA PRO A 133 -12.49 -5.65 10.68
C PRO A 133 -13.87 -5.64 11.36
N ASN A 134 -14.92 -5.19 10.65
CA ASN A 134 -16.28 -5.21 11.20
C ASN A 134 -16.78 -6.65 11.39
N MET A 135 -16.42 -7.56 10.46
CA MET A 135 -16.76 -8.98 10.55
C MET A 135 -15.99 -9.68 11.68
N GLU A 136 -14.69 -9.38 11.82
CA GLU A 136 -13.87 -9.85 12.93
C GLU A 136 -14.46 -9.44 14.28
N GLU A 137 -14.93 -8.19 14.39
CA GLU A 137 -15.58 -7.68 15.60
C GLU A 137 -16.93 -8.38 15.88
N LEU A 138 -17.78 -8.49 14.86
CA LEU A 138 -19.10 -9.12 14.96
C LEU A 138 -19.02 -10.57 15.47
N TYR A 139 -18.04 -11.32 14.98
CA TYR A 139 -17.86 -12.73 15.33
C TYR A 139 -16.75 -12.99 16.34
N LYS A 140 -16.16 -11.96 16.95
CA LYS A 140 -15.06 -12.08 17.92
C LYS A 140 -15.36 -13.03 19.08
N ARG A 141 -16.62 -13.05 19.55
CA ARG A 141 -17.08 -13.89 20.67
C ARG A 141 -17.49 -15.30 20.24
N GLN A 142 -17.51 -15.56 18.94
CA GLN A 142 -17.96 -16.81 18.32
C GLN A 142 -16.92 -17.28 17.27
N SER A 143 -15.64 -16.96 17.47
CA SER A 143 -14.56 -17.28 16.52
C SER A 143 -14.53 -18.76 16.16
N ASP A 144 -14.90 -19.62 17.11
CA ASP A 144 -14.84 -21.06 16.96
C ASP A 144 -16.17 -21.65 16.48
N ALA A 145 -17.24 -20.85 16.37
CA ALA A 145 -18.56 -21.31 16.01
C ALA A 145 -18.91 -21.06 14.54
N ILE A 146 -18.28 -20.05 13.91
CA ILE A 146 -18.60 -19.59 12.55
C ILE A 146 -17.31 -19.37 11.77
N VAL A 147 -17.25 -19.95 10.57
CA VAL A 147 -16.23 -19.66 9.56
C VAL A 147 -16.86 -18.72 8.54
N TRP A 148 -16.16 -17.64 8.17
CA TRP A 148 -16.63 -16.67 7.20
C TRP A 148 -15.49 -16.20 6.29
N GLN A 149 -15.85 -15.70 5.11
CA GLN A 149 -14.91 -15.11 4.16
C GLN A 149 -15.58 -14.05 3.28
N PRO A 150 -14.83 -13.08 2.74
CA PRO A 150 -15.32 -12.22 1.67
C PRO A 150 -15.71 -13.03 0.42
N ILE A 151 -16.81 -12.63 -0.23
CA ILE A 151 -17.22 -13.20 -1.52
C ILE A 151 -16.52 -12.42 -2.64
N TYR A 152 -15.28 -12.81 -2.95
CA TYR A 152 -14.45 -12.11 -3.94
C TYR A 152 -15.06 -12.08 -5.35
N SER A 153 -15.90 -13.06 -5.70
CA SER A 153 -16.52 -13.20 -7.01
C SER A 153 -17.52 -12.10 -7.37
N ILE A 154 -17.98 -11.30 -6.39
CA ILE A 154 -18.93 -10.17 -6.61
C ILE A 154 -18.20 -8.81 -6.55
N GLY A 155 -16.90 -8.81 -6.29
CA GLY A 155 -16.08 -7.60 -6.19
C GLY A 155 -16.32 -6.78 -4.92
N PHE A 156 -15.51 -5.73 -4.76
CA PHE A 156 -15.59 -4.80 -3.62
C PHE A 156 -16.25 -3.47 -4.02
N LYS A 157 -16.55 -2.66 -3.01
CA LYS A 157 -16.92 -1.24 -3.14
C LYS A 157 -15.99 -0.38 -2.29
N LEU A 158 -15.53 0.73 -2.82
CA LEU A 158 -14.80 1.76 -2.07
C LEU A 158 -15.75 2.48 -1.11
N LYS A 159 -15.22 2.99 -0.01
CA LYS A 159 -16.04 3.79 0.92
C LYS A 159 -16.41 5.12 0.24
N GLU A 160 -17.67 5.53 0.39
CA GLU A 160 -18.09 6.88 0.02
C GLU A 160 -17.46 7.88 1.01
N ASN A 161 -16.83 8.93 0.48
CA ASN A 161 -16.23 10.02 1.27
C ASN A 161 -17.30 10.91 1.89
#